data_AF-A0A953KYG9-F1
#
_entry.id   AF-A0A953KYG9-F1
#
_cell.length_a   1.000
_cell.length_b   1.000
_cell.length_c   1.000
_cell.angle_alpha   90.00
_cell.angle_beta   90.00
_cell.angle_gamma   90.00
#
_symmetry.space_group_name_H-M   'P 1'
#
loop_
_entity.id
_entity.type
_entity.pdbx_description
1 polymer ?
#
loop_
_entity_poly.entity_id
_entity_poly.type
_entity_poly.pdbx_seq_one_letter_code
_entity_poly.pdbx_strand_id
1 'polypeptide(L)'
;MEFKDLVQKLCKQPGMWVSEPYFMSVCAYLRGYDDAREGGPLAGFREWLIVKVNEGNNLGWERLVQNIIFRDELSQASLKAQGEEESLLKLASLLDEYLVFRSVTGLTKVYYDYAQWLLKKQWYSGPLGAKQNQAG
;
A
#
# COMPACT_ATOMS: atom_id res chain seq x y z
N MET A 1 9.22 6.99 -18.32
CA MET A 1 9.04 5.60 -17.85
C MET A 1 7.77 5.60 -17.01
N GLU A 2 6.83 4.73 -17.35
CA GLU A 2 5.60 4.57 -16.56
C GLU A 2 5.92 3.98 -15.18
N PHE A 3 5.15 4.37 -14.16
CA PHE A 3 5.42 3.95 -12.78
C PHE A 3 5.38 2.42 -12.62
N LYS A 4 4.45 1.76 -13.32
CA LYS A 4 4.33 0.29 -13.34
C LYS A 4 5.63 -0.37 -13.84
N ASP A 5 6.20 0.14 -14.93
CA ASP A 5 7.44 -0.40 -15.51
C ASP A 5 8.63 -0.19 -14.58
N LEU A 6 8.67 0.96 -13.89
CA LEU A 6 9.68 1.23 -12.87
C LEU A 6 9.61 0.20 -11.75
N VAL A 7 8.42 -0.02 -11.17
CA VAL A 7 8.23 -0.96 -10.05
C VAL A 7 8.69 -2.36 -10.45
N GLN A 8 8.30 -2.84 -11.63
CA GLN A 8 8.70 -4.17 -12.09
C GLN A 8 10.22 -4.30 -12.27
N LYS A 9 10.88 -3.29 -12.85
CA LYS A 9 12.34 -3.30 -13.01
C LYS A 9 13.08 -3.19 -11.67
N LEU A 10 12.62 -2.30 -10.79
CA LEU A 10 13.19 -2.07 -9.47
C LEU A 10 13.10 -3.33 -8.61
N CYS A 11 11.93 -3.94 -8.49
CA CYS A 11 11.77 -5.13 -7.65
C CYS A 11 12.43 -6.39 -8.23
N LYS A 12 12.60 -6.48 -9.56
CA LYS A 12 13.30 -7.60 -10.20
C LYS A 12 14.83 -7.50 -10.11
N GLN A 13 15.38 -6.28 -10.10
CA GLN A 13 16.84 -6.05 -10.08
C GLN A 13 17.20 -4.89 -9.13
N PRO A 14 16.88 -4.99 -7.83
CA PRO A 14 16.97 -3.87 -6.90
C PRO A 14 18.39 -3.30 -6.75
N GLY A 15 19.42 -4.15 -6.86
CA GLY A 15 20.82 -3.73 -6.76
C GLY A 15 21.30 -2.76 -7.86
N MET A 16 20.51 -2.58 -8.93
CA MET A 16 20.80 -1.58 -9.97
C MET A 16 20.30 -0.17 -9.61
N TRP A 17 19.47 -0.06 -8.57
CA TRP A 17 18.75 1.17 -8.24
C TRP A 17 19.06 1.67 -6.83
N VAL A 18 19.29 0.75 -5.90
CA VAL A 18 19.59 1.05 -4.50
C VAL A 18 20.87 0.32 -4.08
N SER A 19 21.69 0.97 -3.27
CA SER A 19 22.97 0.43 -2.78
C SER A 19 22.76 -0.80 -1.89
N GLU A 20 21.69 -0.79 -1.11
CA GLU A 20 21.28 -1.87 -0.22
C GLU A 20 19.88 -2.35 -0.63
N PRO A 21 19.75 -3.47 -1.37
CA PRO A 21 18.51 -3.92 -1.98
C PRO A 21 17.54 -4.58 -0.98
N TYR A 22 17.42 -4.00 0.21
CA TYR A 22 16.45 -4.41 1.22
C TYR A 22 15.06 -3.84 0.93
N PHE A 23 14.03 -4.53 1.40
CA PHE A 23 12.63 -4.14 1.27
C PHE A 23 12.39 -2.66 1.64
N MET A 24 12.94 -2.22 2.78
CA MET A 24 12.76 -0.85 3.26
C MET A 24 13.46 0.18 2.38
N SER A 25 14.63 -0.14 1.83
CA SER A 25 15.36 0.73 0.89
C SER A 25 14.59 0.90 -0.41
N VAL A 26 14.00 -0.18 -0.94
CA VAL A 26 13.14 -0.13 -2.12
C VAL A 26 11.86 0.66 -1.84
N CYS A 27 11.24 0.48 -0.67
CA CYS A 27 10.08 1.28 -0.28
C CYS A 27 10.41 2.78 -0.19
N ALA A 28 11.56 3.12 0.40
CA ALA A 28 12.03 4.50 0.48
C ALA A 28 12.26 5.11 -0.93
N TYR A 29 12.83 4.33 -1.85
CA TYR A 29 12.99 4.76 -3.24
C TYR A 29 11.64 5.04 -3.91
N LEU A 30 10.67 4.13 -3.76
CA LEU A 30 9.32 4.30 -4.33
C LEU A 30 8.60 5.52 -3.75
N ARG A 31 8.72 5.74 -2.45
CA ARG A 31 8.19 6.93 -1.78
C ARG A 31 8.82 8.21 -2.35
N GLY A 32 10.14 8.25 -2.48
CA GLY A 32 10.83 9.41 -3.08
C GLY A 32 10.43 9.66 -4.54
N TYR A 33 10.19 8.60 -5.31
CA TYR A 33 9.71 8.72 -6.69
C TYR A 33 8.28 9.30 -6.76
N ASP A 34 7.43 8.90 -5.82
CA ASP A 34 6.05 9.39 -5.65
C ASP A 34 6.03 10.86 -5.21
N ASP A 35 6.81 11.21 -4.19
CA ASP A 35 6.96 12.58 -3.68
C ASP A 35 7.45 13.54 -4.78
N ALA A 36 8.42 13.10 -5.60
CA ALA A 36 8.91 13.86 -6.74
C ALA A 36 7.86 14.08 -7.86
N ARG A 37 6.69 13.44 -7.76
CA ARG A 37 5.55 13.52 -8.68
C ARG A 37 4.27 13.90 -7.96
N GLU A 38 4.40 14.67 -6.88
CA GLU A 38 3.27 15.24 -6.14
C GLU A 38 2.30 14.18 -5.58
N GLY A 39 2.80 12.98 -5.29
CA GLY A 39 2.01 11.87 -4.73
C GLY A 39 1.08 11.17 -5.73
N GLY A 40 1.17 11.51 -7.02
CA GLY A 40 0.32 10.93 -8.06
C GLY A 40 0.48 9.41 -8.24
N PRO A 41 1.72 8.89 -8.38
CA PRO A 41 1.95 7.46 -8.59
C PRO A 41 1.29 6.53 -7.56
N LEU A 42 1.31 6.88 -6.28
CA LEU A 42 0.76 6.08 -5.17
C LEU A 42 -0.53 6.66 -4.54
N ALA A 43 -1.15 7.68 -5.15
CA ALA A 43 -2.37 8.31 -4.64
C ALA A 43 -3.46 7.29 -4.27
N GLY A 44 -3.81 7.12 -3.00
CA GLY A 44 -4.85 6.18 -2.56
C GLY A 44 -4.35 4.74 -2.31
N PHE A 45 -3.07 4.43 -2.54
CA PHE A 45 -2.52 3.09 -2.31
C PHE A 45 -2.66 2.67 -0.84
N ARG A 46 -2.33 3.56 0.10
CA ARG A 46 -2.47 3.31 1.54
C ARG A 46 -3.91 2.98 1.91
N GLU A 47 -4.87 3.77 1.42
CA GLU A 47 -6.29 3.61 1.70
C GLU A 47 -6.81 2.27 1.15
N TRP A 48 -6.38 1.90 -0.06
CA TRP A 48 -6.67 0.60 -0.66
C TRP A 48 -6.13 -0.56 0.20
N LEU A 49 -4.89 -0.44 0.71
CA LEU A 49 -4.32 -1.45 1.62
C LEU A 49 -5.11 -1.55 2.94
N ILE A 50 -5.53 -0.44 3.54
CA ILE A 50 -6.32 -0.44 4.78
C ILE A 50 -7.63 -1.20 4.59
N VAL A 51 -8.32 -0.98 3.47
CA VAL A 51 -9.56 -1.71 3.14
C VAL A 51 -9.27 -3.19 2.97
N LYS A 52 -8.19 -3.55 2.24
CA LYS A 52 -7.80 -4.94 1.98
C LYS A 52 -7.42 -5.70 3.26
N VAL A 53 -6.71 -5.06 4.18
CA VAL A 53 -6.27 -5.66 5.47
C VAL A 53 -7.36 -5.52 6.55
N ASN A 54 -8.32 -4.63 6.35
CA ASN A 54 -9.40 -4.28 7.27
C ASN A 54 -8.94 -3.67 8.63
N GLU A 55 -7.72 -3.16 8.71
CA GLU A 55 -7.11 -2.56 9.91
C GLU A 55 -5.94 -1.64 9.56
N GLY A 56 -5.20 -1.15 10.56
CA GLY A 56 -3.93 -0.45 10.35
C GLY A 56 -4.06 0.99 9.85
N ASN A 57 -5.18 1.66 10.14
CA ASN A 57 -5.35 3.07 9.76
C ASN A 57 -4.37 4.05 10.43
N ASN A 58 -3.64 3.62 11.45
CA ASN A 58 -2.53 4.40 12.04
C ASN A 58 -1.17 4.13 11.39
N LEU A 59 -1.11 3.26 10.37
CA LEU A 59 0.13 2.81 9.75
C LEU A 59 0.38 3.50 8.40
N GLY A 60 1.67 3.62 8.04
CA GLY A 60 2.11 3.92 6.69
C GLY A 60 1.94 2.71 5.77
N TRP A 61 1.96 2.94 4.45
CA TRP A 61 1.72 1.88 3.47
C TRP A 61 2.78 0.78 3.54
N GLU A 62 4.04 1.09 3.83
CA GLU A 62 5.12 0.11 3.92
C GLU A 62 4.82 -0.93 4.99
N ARG A 63 4.35 -0.47 6.16
CA ARG A 63 4.00 -1.36 7.27
C ARG A 63 2.76 -2.18 6.97
N LEU A 64 1.79 -1.63 6.24
CA LEU A 64 0.63 -2.38 5.76
C LEU A 64 1.03 -3.47 4.77
N VAL A 65 1.95 -3.19 3.84
CA VAL A 65 2.49 -4.18 2.92
C VAL A 65 3.22 -5.29 3.68
N GLN A 66 4.08 -4.95 4.65
CA GLN A 66 4.70 -5.95 5.52
C GLN A 66 3.64 -6.82 6.22
N ASN A 67 2.60 -6.21 6.79
CA ASN A 67 1.52 -6.93 7.44
C ASN A 67 0.69 -7.82 6.49
N ILE A 68 0.78 -7.64 5.17
CA ILE A 68 0.18 -8.51 4.16
C ILE A 68 1.15 -9.64 3.81
N ILE A 69 2.40 -9.28 3.49
CA ILE A 69 3.44 -10.19 3.04
C ILE A 69 3.75 -11.26 4.09
N PHE A 70 3.82 -10.84 5.35
CA PHE A 70 4.24 -11.67 6.49
C PHE A 70 3.07 -12.16 7.36
N ARG A 71 1.81 -11.98 6.93
CA ARG A 71 0.61 -12.30 7.74
C ARG A 71 0.50 -13.79 8.09
N ASP A 72 0.91 -14.67 7.18
CA ASP A 72 0.80 -16.13 7.33
C ASP A 72 1.94 -16.75 8.16
N GLU A 73 2.95 -15.96 8.53
CA GLU A 73 4.14 -16.47 9.17
C GLU A 73 4.18 -16.03 10.64
N LEU A 74 3.39 -16.72 11.48
CA LEU A 74 3.20 -16.48 12.92
C LEU A 74 4.48 -16.60 13.79
N SER A 75 5.68 -16.53 13.23
CA SER A 75 6.92 -16.40 13.98
C SER A 75 7.72 -15.19 13.49
N GLN A 76 8.19 -14.38 14.45
CA GLN A 76 9.18 -13.31 14.20
C GLN A 76 10.48 -13.85 13.55
N ALA A 77 10.71 -15.17 13.60
CA ALA A 77 11.83 -15.81 12.91
C ALA A 77 11.59 -15.99 11.40
N SER A 78 10.33 -16.10 10.97
CA SER A 78 9.93 -16.24 9.57
C SER A 78 9.96 -14.91 8.81
N LEU A 79 9.61 -13.81 9.50
CA LEU A 79 9.88 -12.42 9.08
C LEU A 79 11.35 -12.17 8.65
N LYS A 80 12.30 -12.97 9.16
CA LYS A 80 13.71 -12.97 8.75
C LYS A 80 14.08 -14.10 7.77
N ALA A 81 13.30 -15.18 7.72
CA ALA A 81 13.58 -16.34 6.88
C ALA A 81 13.05 -16.16 5.46
N GLN A 82 12.01 -15.35 5.28
CA GLN A 82 11.54 -14.97 3.96
C GLN A 82 12.60 -14.10 3.28
N GLY A 83 13.03 -14.50 2.09
CA GLY A 83 14.09 -13.80 1.36
C GLY A 83 13.67 -12.37 1.01
N GLU A 84 14.63 -11.44 1.06
CA GLU A 84 14.44 -10.05 0.59
C GLU A 84 13.90 -10.02 -0.85
N GLU A 85 14.45 -10.87 -1.72
CA GLU A 85 13.97 -11.02 -3.10
C GLU A 85 12.49 -11.41 -3.16
N GLU A 86 12.04 -12.38 -2.35
CA GLU A 86 10.64 -12.79 -2.33
C GLU A 86 9.73 -11.68 -1.82
N SER A 87 10.17 -10.94 -0.80
CA SER A 87 9.46 -9.78 -0.26
C SER A 87 9.30 -8.68 -1.32
N LEU A 88 10.33 -8.44 -2.13
CA LEU A 88 10.29 -7.47 -3.22
C LEU A 88 9.38 -7.92 -4.38
N LEU A 89 9.36 -9.21 -4.70
CA LEU A 89 8.42 -9.75 -5.70
C LEU A 89 6.97 -9.64 -5.22
N LYS A 90 6.69 -9.91 -3.94
CA LYS A 90 5.37 -9.72 -3.34
C LYS A 90 4.97 -8.24 -3.32
N LEU A 91 5.89 -7.32 -3.03
CA LEU A 91 5.67 -5.86 -3.15
C LEU A 91 5.28 -5.48 -4.59
N ALA A 92 6.03 -5.97 -5.58
CA ALA A 92 5.75 -5.69 -6.99
C ALA A 92 4.37 -6.19 -7.41
N SER A 93 4.01 -7.40 -6.99
CA SER A 93 2.70 -8.01 -7.26
C SER A 93 1.56 -7.18 -6.65
N LEU A 94 1.72 -6.73 -5.41
CA LEU A 94 0.71 -5.93 -4.71
C LEU A 94 0.53 -4.54 -5.32
N LEU A 95 1.62 -3.91 -5.75
CA LEU A 95 1.56 -2.65 -6.51
C LEU A 95 0.91 -2.85 -7.88
N ASP A 96 1.21 -3.95 -8.58
CA ASP A 96 0.57 -4.26 -9.86
C ASP A 96 -0.94 -4.44 -9.69
N GLU A 97 -1.37 -5.23 -8.69
CA GLU A 97 -2.77 -5.44 -8.35
C GLU A 97 -3.49 -4.11 -8.11
N TYR A 98 -2.90 -3.24 -7.29
CA TYR A 98 -3.45 -1.92 -7.01
C TYR A 98 -3.51 -1.03 -8.25
N LEU A 99 -2.46 -0.99 -9.07
CA LEU A 99 -2.43 -0.16 -10.28
C LEU A 99 -3.47 -0.62 -11.31
N VAL A 100 -3.71 -1.93 -11.43
CA VAL A 100 -4.80 -2.50 -12.23
C VAL A 100 -6.17 -2.14 -11.64
N PHE A 101 -6.35 -2.30 -10.33
CA PHE A 101 -7.60 -1.90 -9.67
C PHE A 101 -7.92 -0.42 -9.91
N ARG A 102 -6.92 0.45 -9.74
CA ARG A 102 -7.05 1.90 -9.95
C ARG A 102 -7.34 2.25 -11.40
N SER A 103 -6.73 1.59 -12.38
CA SER A 103 -6.97 1.90 -13.79
C SER A 103 -8.39 1.53 -14.24
N VAL A 104 -8.96 0.47 -13.66
CA VAL A 104 -10.32 0.01 -13.96
C VAL A 104 -11.39 0.84 -13.23
N THR A 105 -11.15 1.17 -11.96
CA THR A 105 -12.20 1.75 -11.08
C THR A 105 -12.02 3.23 -10.78
N GLY A 106 -10.82 3.78 -10.99
CA GLY A 106 -10.46 5.15 -10.66
C GLY A 106 -10.22 5.38 -9.16
N LEU A 107 -9.57 6.51 -8.85
CA LEU A 107 -9.30 6.94 -7.47
C LEU A 107 -10.57 7.17 -6.65
N THR A 108 -11.65 7.60 -7.29
CA THR A 108 -12.94 7.81 -6.63
C THR A 108 -13.42 6.54 -5.93
N LYS A 109 -13.25 5.37 -6.54
CA LYS A 109 -13.66 4.10 -5.95
C LYS A 109 -12.80 3.73 -4.73
N VAL A 110 -11.49 3.94 -4.81
CA VAL A 110 -10.55 3.72 -3.70
C VAL A 110 -10.99 4.51 -2.46
N TYR A 111 -11.20 5.82 -2.62
CA TYR A 111 -11.59 6.67 -1.50
C TYR A 111 -13.03 6.42 -1.03
N TYR A 112 -13.94 6.05 -1.93
CA TYR A 112 -15.29 5.61 -1.55
C TYR A 112 -15.25 4.38 -0.65
N ASP A 113 -14.50 3.34 -1.03
CA ASP A 113 -14.41 2.11 -0.23
C ASP A 113 -13.75 2.36 1.13
N TYR A 114 -12.72 3.21 1.15
CA TYR A 114 -12.09 3.63 2.41
C TYR A 114 -13.03 4.46 3.29
N ALA A 115 -13.84 5.35 2.72
CA ALA A 115 -14.87 6.09 3.45
C ALA A 115 -15.92 5.13 4.05
N GLN A 116 -16.40 4.15 3.28
CA GLN A 116 -17.32 3.13 3.78
C GLN A 116 -16.67 2.28 4.88
N TRP A 117 -15.39 1.97 4.76
CA TRP A 117 -14.64 1.27 5.80
C TRP A 117 -14.56 2.09 7.09
N LEU A 118 -14.27 3.40 7.01
CA LEU A 118 -14.22 4.30 8.17
C LEU A 118 -15.57 4.37 8.89
N LEU A 119 -16.66 4.52 8.14
CA LEU A 119 -18.01 4.61 8.70
C LEU A 119 -18.46 3.35 9.46
N LYS A 120 -17.84 2.20 9.16
CA LYS A 120 -18.09 0.94 9.89
C LYS A 120 -17.31 0.83 11.20
N LYS A 121 -16.37 1.74 11.49
CA LYS A 121 -15.55 1.68 12.70
C LYS A 121 -16.20 2.45 13.84
N GLN A 122 -16.40 1.77 14.96
CA GLN A 122 -17.02 2.35 16.16
C GLN A 122 -16.27 3.56 16.72
N TRP A 123 -14.95 3.61 16.53
CA TRP A 123 -14.11 4.72 16.98
C TRP A 123 -14.11 5.92 16.03
N TYR A 124 -14.67 5.80 14.81
CA TYR A 124 -14.62 6.88 13.83
C TYR A 124 -15.67 7.95 14.11
N SER A 125 -15.21 9.15 14.47
CA SER A 125 -16.04 10.34 14.72
C SER A 125 -15.78 11.46 13.70
N GLY A 126 -15.23 11.13 12.54
CA GLY A 126 -14.84 12.12 11.52
C GLY A 126 -16.01 12.69 10.71
N PRO A 127 -15.73 13.64 9.81
CA PRO A 127 -16.76 14.44 9.11
C PRO A 127 -17.69 13.62 8.21
N LEU A 128 -17.29 12.41 7.81
CA LEU A 128 -18.15 11.54 7.01
C LEU A 128 -19.32 10.96 7.83
N GLY A 129 -19.15 10.79 9.15
CA GLY A 129 -20.18 10.23 10.03
C GLY A 129 -21.26 11.24 10.43
N ALA A 130 -20.90 12.54 10.49
CA ALA A 130 -21.81 13.61 10.92
C ALA A 130 -23.05 13.79 10.00
N LYS A 131 -22.96 13.40 8.72
CA LYS A 131 -24.05 13.53 7.76
C LYS A 131 -25.12 12.45 7.83
N GLN A 132 -24.86 11.29 8.44
CA GLN A 132 -25.88 10.23 8.57
C GLN A 132 -26.94 10.57 9.63
N ASN A 133 -26.62 11.43 10.60
CA ASN A 133 -27.51 11.79 11.72
C ASN A 133 -28.42 13.00 11.45
N GLN A 134 -28.40 13.58 10.25
CA GLN A 134 -29.20 14.78 9.89
C GLN A 134 -30.31 14.51 8.85
N ALA A 135 -30.53 13.24 8.49
CA ALA A 135 -31.55 12.84 7.52
C ALA A 135 -32.66 11.96 8.17
N GLY A 136 -32.92 12.17 9.46
CA GLY A 136 -34.02 11.57 10.22
C GLY A 136 -35.17 12.54 10.42
#